data_AF-A0A1G1ZN35-F1
#
_entry.id   AF-A0A1G1ZN35-F1
#
_cell.length_a   1.000
_cell.length_b   1.000
_cell.length_c   1.000
_cell.angle_alpha   90.00
_cell.angle_beta   90.00
_cell.angle_gamma   90.00
#
_symmetry.space_group_name_H-M   'P 1'
#
loop_
_entity.id
_entity.type
_entity.pdbx_description
1 polymer ?
#
loop_
_entity_poly.entity_id
_entity_poly.type
_entity_poly.pdbx_seq_one_letter_code
_entity_poly.pdbx_strand_id
1 'polypeptide(L)'
;MPRESRRYYEYSIIGASGKVRKNKIYELTEKEAANCGLIGTASGQDFPHCLYLAARYGGKDFHERVYGYRRAMSSAPKNCALSISFYEEPRK
;
A
#
# COMPACT_ATOMS: atom_id res chain seq x y z
N MET A 1 -2.94 21.97 -0.41
CA MET A 1 -4.35 21.50 -0.37
C MET A 1 -4.60 20.81 0.96
N PRO A 2 -5.73 21.07 1.64
CA PRO A 2 -5.95 20.67 3.04
C PRO A 2 -6.00 19.14 3.16
N ARG A 3 -5.25 18.62 4.13
CA ARG A 3 -4.95 17.19 4.35
C ARG A 3 -6.04 16.42 5.12
N GLU A 4 -7.20 17.03 5.39
CA GLU A 4 -8.09 16.62 6.51
C GLU A 4 -9.20 15.59 6.20
N SER A 5 -9.25 14.98 5.01
CA SER A 5 -10.24 13.90 4.74
C SER A 5 -9.73 12.80 3.82
N ARG A 6 -8.43 12.56 3.78
CA ARG A 6 -7.89 11.41 3.04
C ARG A 6 -8.06 10.13 3.84
N ARG A 7 -8.71 9.12 3.26
CA ARG A 7 -8.68 7.76 3.82
C ARG A 7 -7.23 7.28 3.82
N TYR A 8 -6.78 6.80 4.95
CA TYR A 8 -5.44 6.21 5.09
C TYR A 8 -5.53 4.94 5.92
N TYR A 9 -4.58 4.05 5.71
CA TYR A 9 -4.35 2.89 6.54
C TYR A 9 -3.09 3.13 7.37
N GLU A 10 -3.21 3.13 8.69
CA GLU A 10 -2.07 3.20 9.61
C GLU A 10 -1.66 1.78 10.02
N TYR A 11 -0.36 1.51 9.98
CA TYR A 11 0.19 0.22 10.39
C TYR A 11 1.55 0.41 11.06
N SER A 12 1.91 -0.57 11.90
CA SER A 12 3.16 -0.57 12.64
C SER A 12 4.11 -1.61 12.07
N ILE A 13 5.37 -1.24 11.90
CA ILE A 13 6.45 -2.11 11.47
C ILE A 13 7.40 -2.26 12.65
N ILE A 14 7.67 -3.50 13.05
CA ILE A 14 8.64 -3.81 14.10
C ILE A 14 9.97 -4.07 13.41
N GLY A 15 10.91 -3.13 13.56
CA GLY A 15 12.27 -3.30 13.05
C GLY A 15 13.03 -4.35 13.86
N ALA A 16 14.13 -4.87 13.31
CA ALA A 16 14.97 -5.90 13.94
C ALA A 16 15.50 -5.50 15.33
N SER A 17 15.61 -4.20 15.62
CA SER A 17 16.00 -3.66 16.93
C SER A 17 14.84 -3.54 17.93
N GLY A 18 13.67 -4.09 17.63
CA GLY A 18 12.44 -3.93 18.43
C GLY A 18 11.81 -2.53 18.32
N LYS A 19 12.36 -1.63 17.52
CA LYS A 19 11.80 -0.28 17.33
C LYS A 19 10.54 -0.39 16.47
N VAL A 20 9.45 0.15 16.99
CA VAL A 20 8.17 0.23 16.28
C VAL A 20 8.12 1.53 15.48
N ARG A 21 8.03 1.43 14.16
CA ARG A 21 7.74 2.58 13.27
C ARG A 21 6.28 2.54 12.85
N LYS A 22 5.58 3.66 13.01
CA LYS A 22 4.22 3.83 12.50
C LYS A 22 4.27 4.44 11.11
N ASN A 23 3.69 3.76 10.14
CA ASN A 23 3.57 4.24 8.77
C ASN A 23 2.10 4.44 8.40
N LYS A 24 1.86 5.39 7.50
CA LYS A 24 0.54 5.67 6.93
C LYS A 24 0.62 5.49 5.43
N ILE A 25 -0.34 4.77 4.85
CA ILE A 25 -0.51 4.63 3.40
C ILE A 25 -1.84 5.25 3.03
N TYR A 26 -1.83 6.18 2.06
CA TYR A 26 -3.02 6.91 1.67
C TYR A 26 -3.80 6.16 0.57
N GLU A 27 -5.13 6.15 0.67
CA GLU A 27 -5.96 5.69 -0.44
C GLU A 27 -5.88 6.74 -1.57
N LEU A 28 -5.38 6.32 -2.73
CA LEU A 28 -5.21 7.18 -3.89
C LEU A 28 -6.45 7.15 -4.78
N THR A 29 -6.81 8.32 -5.31
CA THR A 29 -7.75 8.39 -6.43
C THR A 29 -7.07 7.93 -7.73
N GLU A 30 -7.87 7.62 -8.75
CA GLU A 30 -7.35 7.22 -10.06
C GLU A 30 -6.41 8.26 -10.68
N LYS A 31 -6.73 9.54 -10.53
CA LYS A 31 -5.90 10.66 -11.02
C LYS A 31 -4.56 10.73 -10.31
N GLU A 32 -4.52 10.43 -9.02
CA GLU A 32 -3.27 10.43 -8.25
C GLU A 32 -2.42 9.21 -8.55
N ALA A 33 -3.05 8.04 -8.62
CA ALA A 33 -2.38 6.80 -9.00
C ALA A 33 -1.73 6.90 -10.38
N ALA A 34 -2.34 7.63 -11.33
CA ALA A 34 -1.76 7.89 -12.64
C ALA A 34 -0.47 8.71 -12.61
N ASN A 35 -0.25 9.51 -11.56
CA ASN A 35 0.96 10.29 -11.36
C ASN A 35 2.00 9.58 -10.49
N CYS A 36 1.63 8.46 -9.85
CA CYS A 36 2.49 7.72 -8.94
C CYS A 36 3.14 6.52 -9.64
N GLY A 37 4.32 6.10 -9.17
CA GLY A 37 4.93 4.85 -9.64
C GLY A 37 4.22 3.63 -9.05
N LEU A 38 3.81 2.66 -9.86
CA LEU A 38 3.29 1.40 -9.34
C LEU A 38 4.45 0.56 -8.77
N ILE A 39 4.40 0.26 -7.48
CA ILE A 39 5.38 -0.63 -6.82
C ILE A 39 5.00 -2.09 -7.10
N GLY A 40 3.71 -2.41 -7.01
CA GLY A 40 3.21 -3.74 -7.26
C GLY A 40 1.75 -3.92 -6.84
N THR A 41 1.19 -5.08 -7.16
CA THR A 41 -0.18 -5.45 -6.80
C THR A 41 -0.15 -6.74 -6.00
N ALA A 42 -0.88 -6.79 -4.89
CA ALA A 42 -1.05 -7.98 -4.07
C ALA A 42 -2.53 -8.31 -3.91
N SER A 43 -2.85 -9.59 -3.93
CA SER A 43 -4.20 -10.10 -3.67
C SER A 43 -4.21 -10.97 -2.43
N GLY A 44 -5.23 -10.82 -1.59
CA GLY A 44 -5.32 -11.47 -0.29
C GLY A 44 -6.75 -11.47 0.25
N GLN A 45 -6.88 -11.90 1.50
CA GLN A 45 -8.17 -11.96 2.20
C GLN A 45 -8.60 -10.58 2.71
N ASP A 46 -7.64 -9.77 3.12
CA ASP A 46 -7.84 -8.47 3.75
C ASP A 46 -6.66 -7.54 3.44
N PHE A 47 -6.79 -6.27 3.85
CA PHE A 47 -5.76 -5.24 3.62
C PHE A 47 -4.41 -5.58 4.27
N PRO A 48 -4.33 -5.89 5.60
CA PRO A 48 -3.07 -6.28 6.21
C PRO A 48 -2.40 -7.48 5.53
N HIS A 49 -3.17 -8.48 5.09
CA HIS A 49 -2.62 -9.61 4.35
C HIS A 49 -2.03 -9.17 2.99
N CYS A 50 -2.73 -8.33 2.23
CA CYS A 50 -2.19 -7.78 0.99
C CYS A 50 -0.91 -6.97 1.23
N LEU A 51 -0.88 -6.17 2.30
CA LEU A 51 0.28 -5.37 2.67
C LEU A 51 1.49 -6.25 3.04
N TYR A 52 1.27 -7.31 3.80
CA TYR A 52 2.30 -8.29 4.14
C TYR A 52 2.86 -8.98 2.89
N LEU A 53 1.99 -9.43 1.98
CA LEU A 53 2.40 -10.06 0.73
C LEU A 53 3.18 -9.09 -0.15
N ALA A 54 2.70 -7.85 -0.29
CA ALA A 54 3.39 -6.82 -1.06
C ALA A 54 4.77 -6.49 -0.46
N ALA A 55 4.91 -6.43 0.86
CA ALA A 55 6.20 -6.25 1.52
C ALA A 55 7.16 -7.42 1.30
N ARG A 56 6.64 -8.65 1.28
CA ARG A 56 7.44 -9.87 1.07
C ARG A 56 8.06 -9.92 -0.33
N TYR A 57 7.32 -9.50 -1.36
CA TYR A 57 7.81 -9.49 -2.74
C TYR A 57 8.44 -8.16 -3.16
N GLY A 58 8.02 -7.04 -2.55
CA GLY A 58 8.50 -5.68 -2.83
C GLY A 58 9.86 -5.34 -2.21
N GLY A 59 10.44 -6.26 -1.44
CA GLY A 59 11.77 -6.11 -0.86
C GLY A 59 11.81 -5.32 0.45
N LYS A 60 13.00 -5.23 1.05
CA LYS A 60 13.22 -4.63 2.38
C LYS A 60 12.79 -3.15 2.46
N ASP A 61 12.84 -2.44 1.34
CA ASP A 61 12.53 -1.00 1.26
C ASP A 61 11.06 -0.71 0.90
N PHE A 62 10.22 -1.75 0.74
CA PHE A 62 8.81 -1.59 0.37
C PHE A 62 8.09 -0.61 1.30
N HIS A 63 8.29 -0.77 2.61
CA HIS A 63 7.63 0.05 3.61
C HIS A 63 8.06 1.52 3.60
N GLU A 64 9.27 1.81 3.12
CA GLU A 64 9.79 3.17 3.00
C GLU A 64 9.36 3.82 1.69
N ARG A 65 9.13 3.02 0.64
CA ARG A 65 8.69 3.48 -0.68
C ARG A 65 7.18 3.62 -0.80
N VAL A 66 6.41 2.80 -0.07
CA VAL A 66 4.96 2.77 -0.22
C VAL A 66 4.33 4.04 0.33
N TYR A 67 3.76 4.82 -0.58
CA TYR A 67 3.09 6.09 -0.28
C TYR A 67 1.57 5.92 -0.26
N GLY A 68 1.07 5.23 -1.28
CA GLY A 68 -0.35 5.14 -1.54
C GLY A 68 -0.79 3.75 -1.94
N TYR A 69 -2.10 3.51 -1.85
CA TYR A 69 -2.72 2.28 -2.32
C TYR A 69 -4.01 2.58 -3.08
N ARG A 70 -4.41 1.66 -3.95
CA ARG A 70 -5.73 1.64 -4.58
C ARG A 70 -6.27 0.23 -4.54
N ARG A 71 -7.55 0.08 -4.19
CA ARG A 71 -8.25 -1.20 -4.39
C ARG A 71 -8.40 -1.43 -5.89
N ALA A 72 -7.80 -2.49 -6.40
CA ALA A 72 -7.96 -2.87 -7.79
C ALA A 72 -9.38 -3.41 -7.99
N MET A 73 -10.05 -2.99 -9.07
CA MET A 73 -11.34 -3.55 -9.43
C MET A 73 -11.14 -5.01 -9.87
N SER A 74 -11.61 -5.93 -9.02
CA SER A 74 -12.17 -7.23 -9.42
C SER A 74 -11.37 -8.03 -10.46
N SER A 75 -10.09 -8.27 -10.21
CA SER A 75 -9.33 -9.36 -10.84
C SER A 75 -8.65 -10.25 -9.80
N ALA A 76 -9.16 -10.23 -8.56
CA ALA A 76 -8.71 -11.16 -7.54
C ALA A 76 -9.13 -12.58 -7.96
N PRO A 77 -8.26 -13.60 -7.83
CA PRO A 77 -8.66 -14.99 -8.02
C PRO A 77 -9.94 -15.30 -7.22
N LYS A 78 -10.77 -16.26 -7.64
CA LYS A 78 -12.03 -16.62 -6.95
C LYS A 78 -11.88 -16.88 -5.43
N ASN A 79 -10.65 -17.12 -4.95
CA ASN A 79 -10.30 -17.39 -3.55
C ASN A 79 -9.71 -16.18 -2.79
N CYS A 80 -9.58 -15.02 -3.42
CA CYS A 80 -9.06 -13.79 -2.81
C CYS A 80 -10.18 -12.73 -2.78
N ALA A 81 -10.45 -12.19 -1.59
CA ALA A 81 -11.51 -11.20 -1.41
C ALA A 81 -11.07 -9.77 -1.82
N LEU A 82 -9.76 -9.52 -1.86
CA LEU A 82 -9.22 -8.19 -2.06
C LEU A 82 -8.00 -8.22 -2.98
N SER A 83 -7.89 -7.22 -3.85
CA SER A 83 -6.67 -6.93 -4.62
C SER A 83 -6.32 -5.47 -4.45
N ILE A 84 -5.07 -5.18 -4.09
CA ILE A 84 -4.58 -3.83 -3.81
C ILE A 84 -3.32 -3.59 -4.63
N SER A 85 -3.32 -2.47 -5.35
CA SER A 85 -2.13 -1.90 -5.97
C SER A 85 -1.50 -0.88 -5.04
N PHE A 86 -0.19 -1.00 -4.83
CA PHE A 86 0.63 -0.13 -3.99
C PHE A 86 1.50 0.77 -4.87
N TYR A 87 1.61 2.04 -4.48
CA TYR A 87 2.25 3.09 -5.27
C TYR A 87 3.29 3.84 -4.44
N GLU A 88 4.37 4.25 -5.11
CA GLU A 88 5.39 5.17 -4.56
C GLU A 88 5.02 6.63 -4.84
N GLU A 89 5.64 7.56 -4.11
CA GLU A 89 5.43 8.99 -4.38
C GLU A 89 5.72 9.34 -5.85
N PRO A 90 4.97 10.29 -6.44
CA PRO A 90 5.29 10.82 -7.76
C PRO A 90 6.71 11.36 -7.76
N ARG A 91 7.54 10.93 -8.72
CA ARG A 91 8.86 11.54 -8.92
C ARG A 91 8.63 13.00 -9.32
N LYS A 92 9.14 13.93 -8.51
CA LYS A 92 9.16 15.37 -8.82
C LYS A 92 10.09 15.68 -9.98
#